data_AF-A0A959NHL6-F1
#
_entry.id   AF-A0A959NHL6-F1
#
_cell.length_a   1.000
_cell.length_b   1.000
_cell.length_c   1.000
_cell.angle_alpha   90.00
_cell.angle_beta   90.00
_cell.angle_gamma   90.00
#
_symmetry.space_group_name_H-M   'P 1'
#
loop_
_entity.id
_entity.type
_entity.pdbx_description
1 polymer ?
#
loop_
_entity_poly.entity_id
_entity_poly.type
_entity_poly.pdbx_seq_one_letter_code
_entity_poly.pdbx_strand_id
1 'polypeptide(L)' 'MKTALDITTAIGFYETYFNLLPYFKTQYEVFEYLNDEVEFITGKQPYKHFNEFINKPG' A
#
# COMPACT_ATOMS: atom_id res chain seq x y z
N MET A 1 12.94 13.59 -12.72
CA MET A 1 12.26 13.90 -11.45
C MET A 1 11.64 12.61 -10.95
N LYS A 2 12.00 12.11 -9.76
CA LYS A 2 11.25 11.00 -9.15
C LYS A 2 9.90 11.60 -8.73
N THR A 3 8.86 11.40 -9.54
CA THR A 3 7.49 11.62 -9.10
C THR A 3 7.34 10.86 -7.80
N ALA A 4 7.08 11.57 -6.70
CA ALA A 4 6.65 10.90 -5.47
C ALA A 4 5.39 10.12 -5.85
N LEU A 5 5.48 8.80 -5.85
CA LEU A 5 4.34 7.94 -6.15
C LEU A 5 3.26 8.23 -5.12
N ASP A 6 2.10 8.63 -5.60
CA ASP A 6 0.96 8.94 -4.74
C ASP A 6 0.36 7.63 -4.24
N ILE A 7 0.70 7.28 -3.00
CA ILE A 7 0.23 6.07 -2.32
C ILE A 7 -1.28 6.01 -2.17
N THR A 8 -2.00 7.13 -2.34
CA THR A 8 -3.47 7.15 -2.31
C THR A 8 -4.10 6.59 -3.58
N THR A 9 -3.30 6.37 -4.64
CA THR A 9 -3.73 5.69 -5.87
C THR A 9 -3.43 4.19 -5.79
N ALA A 10 -4.23 3.35 -6.47
CA ALA A 10 -4.00 1.90 -6.48
C ALA A 10 -2.60 1.52 -7.03
N ILE A 11 -2.14 2.21 -8.09
CA ILE A 11 -0.81 1.99 -8.68
C ILE A 11 0.28 2.43 -7.70
N GLY A 12 0.15 3.61 -7.10
CA GLY A 12 1.13 4.12 -6.15
C GLY A 12 1.22 3.27 -4.88
N PHE A 13 0.09 2.78 -4.37
CA PHE A 13 0.05 1.82 -3.28
C PHE A 13 0.79 0.53 -3.65
N TYR A 14 0.46 -0.07 -4.79
CA TYR A 14 1.06 -1.33 -5.25
C TYR A 14 2.57 -1.20 -5.46
N GLU A 15 3.03 -0.17 -6.18
CA GLU A 15 4.47 0.03 -6.41
C GLU A 15 5.22 0.30 -5.11
N THR A 16 4.66 1.12 -4.22
CA THR A 16 5.27 1.40 -2.92
C THR A 16 5.33 0.16 -2.05
N TYR A 17 4.31 -0.71 -2.11
CA TYR A 17 4.31 -2.00 -1.43
C TYR A 17 5.54 -2.84 -1.83
N PHE A 18 5.79 -3.05 -3.13
CA PHE A 18 6.96 -3.82 -3.57
C PHE A 18 8.29 -3.15 -3.22
N ASN A 19 8.34 -1.81 -3.25
CA ASN A 19 9.53 -1.07 -2.86
C ASN A 19 9.83 -1.21 -1.36
N LEU A 20 8.82 -1.39 -0.52
CA LEU A 20 8.95 -1.53 0.93
C LEU A 20 9.16 -2.98 1.39
N LEU A 21 8.82 -3.98 0.59
CA LEU A 21 9.00 -5.40 0.93
C LEU A 21 10.38 -5.76 1.53
N PRO A 22 11.53 -5.23 1.03
CA PRO A 22 12.84 -5.57 1.59
C PRO A 22 13.10 -5.01 3.01
N TYR A 23 12.30 -4.06 3.47
CA TYR A 23 12.51 -3.33 4.73
C TYR A 23 11.63 -3.85 5.88
N PHE A 24 10.67 -4.72 5.60
CA PHE A 24 9.74 -5.28 6.57
C PHE A 24 9.89 -6.80 6.66
N LYS A 25 9.44 -7.40 7.77
CA LYS A 25 9.61 -8.84 7.98
C LYS A 25 8.59 -9.64 7.18
N THR A 26 7.40 -9.09 6.98
CA THR A 26 6.31 -9.76 6.29
C THR A 26 5.61 -8.86 5.30
N GLN A 27 5.02 -9.48 4.28
CA GLN A 27 4.11 -8.85 3.33
C GLN A 27 2.93 -8.16 4.02
N TYR A 28 2.40 -8.79 5.07
CA TYR A 28 1.28 -8.24 5.84
C TYR A 28 1.64 -6.93 6.55
N GLU A 29 2.84 -6.84 7.14
CA GLU A 29 3.29 -5.60 7.81
C GLU A 29 3.41 -4.43 6.82
N VAL A 30 3.91 -4.67 5.61
CA VAL A 30 3.98 -3.62 4.57
C VAL A 30 2.58 -3.17 4.17
N PHE A 31 1.66 -4.12 4.01
CA PHE A 31 0.28 -3.82 3.69
C PHE A 31 -0.37 -2.96 4.77
N GLU A 32 -0.32 -3.37 6.04
CA GLU A 32 -0.91 -2.60 7.15
C GLU A 32 -0.31 -1.20 7.23
N TYR A 33 1.02 -1.09 7.15
CA TYR A 33 1.71 0.21 7.15
C TYR A 33 1.16 1.13 6.05
N LEU A 34 1.08 0.65 4.81
CA LEU A 34 0.57 1.48 3.70
C LEU A 34 -0.93 1.77 3.83
N ASN A 35 -1.72 0.80 4.30
CA ASN A 35 -3.16 0.97 4.47
C ASN A 35 -3.48 2.04 5.53
N ASP A 36 -2.72 2.04 6.63
CA ASP A 36 -2.80 3.04 7.70
C ASP A 36 -2.32 4.41 7.25
N GLU A 37 -1.23 4.50 6.48
CA GLU A 37 -0.74 5.77 5.93
C GLU A 37 -1.77 6.41 4.98
N VAL A 38 -2.40 5.62 4.11
CA VAL A 38 -3.47 6.12 3.23
C VAL A 38 -4.72 6.51 4.02
N GLU A 39 -5.07 5.76 5.07
CA GLU A 39 -6.16 6.14 5.97
C GLU A 39 -5.85 7.46 6.70
N PHE A 40 -4.62 7.65 7.16
CA PHE A 40 -4.20 8.90 7.79
C PHE A 40 -4.32 10.10 6.83
N ILE A 41 -3.95 9.93 5.56
CA ILE A 41 -4.01 11.00 4.54
C ILE A 41 -5.45 11.28 4.09
N THR A 42 -6.25 10.24 3.87
CA THR A 42 -7.54 10.35 3.15
C THR A 42 -8.76 10.17 4.05
N GLY A 43 -8.56 9.70 5.28
CA GLY A 43 -9.62 9.27 6.20
C GLY A 43 -10.27 7.93 5.81
N LYS A 44 -9.69 7.17 4.87
CA LYS A 44 -10.25 5.91 4.37
C LYS A 44 -9.17 4.88 4.08
N GLN A 45 -9.45 3.63 4.47
CA GLN A 45 -8.61 2.50 4.07
C GLN A 45 -8.86 2.13 2.59
N PRO A 46 -7.81 2.06 1.75
CA PRO A 46 -7.95 1.68 0.34
C PRO A 46 -8.35 0.21 0.16
N TYR A 47 -7.97 -0.65 1.10
CA TYR A 47 -8.33 -2.06 1.13
C TYR A 47 -8.83 -2.43 2.52
N LYS A 48 -9.86 -3.28 2.59
CA LYS A 48 -10.43 -3.71 3.86
C LYS A 48 -9.51 -4.69 4.59
N HIS A 49 -8.88 -5.59 3.85
CA HIS A 49 -7.98 -6.62 4.37
C HIS A 49 -6.92 -7.00 3.32
N PHE A 50 -5.79 -7.59 3.76
CA PHE A 50 -4.71 -8.04 2.89
C PHE A 50 -5.18 -8.99 1.75
N ASN A 51 -6.15 -9.85 2.04
CA ASN A 51 -6.73 -10.75 1.03
C ASN A 51 -7.41 -9.98 -0.12
N GLU A 52 -7.98 -8.80 0.13
CA GLU A 52 -8.55 -7.96 -0.93
C GLU A 52 -7.45 -7.40 -1.83
N PHE A 53 -6.34 -6.97 -1.22
CA PHE A 53 -5.19 -6.43 -1.94
C PHE A 53 -4.54 -7.46 -2.86
N ILE A 54 -4.28 -8.68 -2.37
CA ILE A 54 -3.60 -9.73 -3.16
C ILE A 54 -4.48 -10.37 -4.24
N ASN A 55 -5.81 -10.36 -4.08
CA ASN A 55 -6.74 -10.97 -5.04
C ASN A 55 -7.25 -9.99 -6.10
N LYS A 56 -6.87 -8.70 -6.02
CA LYS A 56 -7.19 -7.71 -7.05
C LYS A 56 -6.15 -7.86 -8.17
N PRO A 57 -6.52 -8.31 -9.39
CA PRO A 57 -5.61 -8.18 -10.52
C PRO A 57 -5.35 -6.68 -10.74
N GLY A 58 -4.07 -6.31 -10.75
CA GLY A 58 -3.62 -4.95 -11.10
C GLY A 58 -3.93 -4.59 -12.54
#